data_AF-A0A1M3QMX6-F1
#
_entry.id   AF-A0A1M3QMX6-F1
#
_cell.length_a   1.000
_cell.length_b   1.000
_cell.length_c   1.000
_cell.angle_alpha   90.00
_cell.angle_beta   90.00
_cell.angle_gamma   90.00
#
_symmetry.space_group_name_H-M   'P 1'
#
loop_
_entity.id
_entity.type
_entity.pdbx_description
1 polymer ?
#
loop_
_entity_poly.entity_id
_entity_poly.type
_entity_poly.pdbx_seq_one_letter_code
_entity_poly.pdbx_strand_id
1 'polypeptide(L)'
;MLNLKSQVNAIVITVMILITVLTIFIIKTINTPPAILVIKPPPVDSAIVRGMTTFKKNCNVCHSTKTQLHYKFAGIVDRLGENYLRLYITRQDSLTNIKDPYAMQLKEVYKMANSHNFKYSKKELDDLIAYLR
;
A
#
# COMPACT_ATOMS: atom_id res chain seq x y z
N MET A 1 62.16 2.15 -46.84
CA MET A 1 61.24 1.01 -47.02
C MET A 1 61.28 0.17 -45.75
N LEU A 2 60.19 0.05 -44.99
CA LEU A 2 60.17 -0.84 -43.82
C LEU A 2 60.25 -2.29 -44.29
N ASN A 3 61.09 -3.10 -43.63
CA ASN A 3 61.25 -4.52 -43.90
C ASN A 3 59.90 -5.25 -43.71
N LEU A 4 59.52 -6.12 -44.66
CA LEU A 4 58.28 -6.91 -44.65
C LEU A 4 58.05 -7.62 -43.30
N LYS A 5 59.10 -8.10 -42.65
CA LYS A 5 59.05 -8.73 -41.32
C LYS A 5 58.59 -7.74 -40.23
N SER A 6 59.00 -6.48 -40.32
CA SER A 6 58.57 -5.41 -39.41
C SER A 6 57.09 -5.03 -39.63
N GLN A 7 56.61 -5.07 -40.88
CA GLN A 7 55.22 -4.80 -41.22
C GLN A 7 54.30 -5.92 -40.71
N VAL A 8 54.69 -7.18 -40.90
CA VAL A 8 53.95 -8.34 -40.38
C VAL A 8 53.90 -8.33 -38.85
N ASN A 9 55.01 -8.03 -38.18
CA ASN A 9 55.03 -7.93 -36.71
C ASN A 9 54.12 -6.81 -36.19
N ALA A 10 54.11 -5.65 -36.86
CA ALA A 10 53.23 -4.54 -36.49
C ALA A 10 51.75 -4.95 -36.63
N ILE A 11 51.37 -5.60 -37.73
CA ILE A 11 50.01 -6.10 -37.96
C ILE A 11 49.60 -7.11 -36.88
N VAL A 12 50.47 -8.07 -36.55
CA VAL A 12 50.18 -9.07 -35.52
C VAL A 12 49.97 -8.41 -34.16
N ILE A 13 50.80 -7.43 -33.79
CA ILE A 13 50.64 -6.68 -32.53
C ILE A 13 49.32 -5.91 -32.53
N THR A 14 48.99 -5.23 -33.62
CA THR A 14 47.73 -4.48 -33.73
C THR A 14 46.50 -5.38 -33.62
N VAL A 15 46.52 -6.56 -34.25
CA VAL A 15 45.44 -7.55 -34.16
C VAL A 15 45.28 -8.09 -32.74
N MET A 16 46.38 -8.38 -32.04
CA MET A 16 46.34 -8.86 -30.65
C MET A 16 45.78 -7.81 -29.69
N ILE A 17 46.09 -6.52 -29.91
CA ILE A 17 45.51 -5.41 -29.14
C ILE A 17 44.00 -5.30 -29.42
N LEU A 18 43.58 -5.43 -30.68
CA LEU A 18 42.16 -5.37 -31.02
C LEU A 18 41.36 -6.51 -30.38
N ILE A 19 41.90 -7.72 -30.39
CA ILE A 19 41.26 -8.90 -29.76
C ILE A 19 41.14 -8.69 -28.25
N THR A 20 42.18 -8.21 -27.59
CA THR A 20 42.16 -7.98 -26.13
C THR A 20 41.17 -6.88 -25.73
N VAL A 21 41.06 -5.80 -26.50
CA VAL A 21 40.05 -4.75 -26.25
C VAL A 21 38.63 -5.32 -26.45
N LEU A 22 38.43 -6.12 -27.50
CA LEU A 22 37.13 -6.74 -27.79
C LEU A 22 36.71 -7.72 -26.68
N THR A 23 37.62 -8.55 -26.18
CA THR A 23 37.30 -9.50 -25.09
C THR A 23 36.96 -8.76 -23.79
N ILE A 24 37.67 -7.69 -23.44
CA ILE A 24 37.35 -6.86 -22.27
C ILE A 24 35.94 -6.28 -22.40
N PHE A 25 35.58 -5.79 -23.59
CA PHE A 25 34.25 -5.22 -23.84
C PHE A 25 33.15 -6.28 -23.70
N ILE A 26 33.34 -7.46 -24.30
CA ILE A 26 32.39 -8.58 -24.21
C ILE A 26 32.19 -9.03 -22.75
N ILE A 27 33.29 -9.21 -22.00
CA ILE A 27 33.24 -9.61 -20.58
C ILE A 27 32.48 -8.57 -19.76
N LYS A 28 32.71 -7.28 -20.00
CA LYS A 28 31.97 -6.21 -19.34
C LYS A 28 30.48 -6.28 -19.66
N THR A 29 30.10 -6.49 -20.93
CA THR A 29 28.70 -6.60 -21.34
C THR A 29 28.00 -7.82 -20.71
N ILE A 30 28.66 -8.98 -20.66
CA ILE A 30 28.11 -10.21 -20.06
C ILE A 30 27.96 -10.07 -18.54
N ASN A 31 28.95 -9.45 -17.88
CA ASN A 31 28.96 -9.29 -16.43
C ASN A 31 28.17 -8.09 -15.94
N THR A 32 27.61 -7.27 -16.83
CA THR A 32 26.68 -6.23 -16.42
C THR A 32 25.35 -6.91 -16.17
N PRO A 33 24.87 -7.00 -14.90
CA PRO A 33 23.55 -7.56 -14.65
C PRO A 33 22.53 -6.71 -15.43
N PRO A 34 21.49 -7.32 -16.03
CA PRO A 34 20.43 -6.53 -16.62
C PRO A 34 19.93 -5.56 -15.56
N ALA A 35 19.72 -4.30 -15.94
CA ALA A 35 19.08 -3.34 -15.07
C ALA A 35 17.70 -3.91 -14.73
N ILE A 36 17.58 -4.54 -13.56
CA ILE A 36 16.30 -5.03 -13.08
C ILE A 36 15.50 -3.76 -12.85
N LEU A 37 14.55 -3.49 -13.74
CA LEU A 37 13.43 -2.62 -13.46
C LEU A 37 12.76 -3.24 -12.23
N VAL A 38 13.15 -2.78 -11.05
CA VAL A 38 12.41 -3.03 -9.82
C VAL A 38 11.13 -2.22 -9.99
N ILE A 39 10.17 -2.81 -10.71
CA ILE A 39 8.80 -2.36 -10.68
C ILE A 39 8.36 -2.70 -9.26
N LYS A 40 8.62 -1.78 -8.33
CA LYS A 40 8.04 -1.85 -6.99
C LYS A 40 6.55 -2.00 -7.26
N PRO A 41 5.90 -3.10 -6.84
CA PRO A 41 4.45 -3.18 -6.95
C PRO A 41 3.91 -1.89 -6.32
N PRO A 42 2.88 -1.25 -6.90
CA PRO A 42 2.27 -0.07 -6.28
C PRO A 42 2.10 -0.43 -4.81
N PRO A 43 2.62 0.39 -3.87
CA PRO A 43 2.60 0.01 -2.47
C PRO A 43 1.16 -0.38 -2.17
N VAL A 44 0.92 -1.64 -1.76
CA VAL A 44 -0.37 -2.06 -1.21
C VAL A 44 -0.74 -0.94 -0.26
N ASP A 45 -1.80 -0.19 -0.58
CA ASP A 45 -1.94 1.17 -0.05
C ASP A 45 -1.76 1.09 1.47
N SER A 46 -0.64 1.65 1.91
CA SER A 46 -0.19 1.48 3.27
C SER A 46 -1.26 2.01 4.24
N ALA A 47 -2.12 2.94 3.80
CA ALA A 47 -3.27 3.41 4.53
C ALA A 47 -4.34 2.33 4.70
N ILE A 48 -4.75 1.66 3.62
CA ILE A 48 -5.76 0.58 3.66
C ILE A 48 -5.28 -0.57 4.56
N VAL A 49 -4.00 -0.96 4.49
CA VAL A 49 -3.45 -2.04 5.34
C VAL A 49 -3.45 -1.66 6.82
N ARG A 50 -3.05 -0.43 7.13
CA ARG A 50 -3.09 0.08 8.51
C ARG A 50 -4.54 0.21 9.01
N GLY A 51 -5.45 0.70 8.18
CA GLY A 51 -6.88 0.75 8.46
C GLY A 51 -7.48 -0.62 8.75
N MET A 52 -7.16 -1.62 7.92
CA MET A 52 -7.57 -3.02 8.13
C MET A 52 -7.05 -3.54 9.48
N THR A 53 -5.81 -3.20 9.83
CA THR A 53 -5.19 -3.60 11.11
C THR A 53 -5.94 -2.97 12.28
N THR A 54 -6.25 -1.68 12.21
CA THR A 54 -7.08 -0.97 13.21
C THR A 54 -8.46 -1.60 13.33
N PHE A 55 -9.11 -1.90 12.20
CA PHE A 55 -10.43 -2.53 12.18
C PHE A 55 -10.40 -3.91 12.84
N LYS A 56 -9.45 -4.76 12.47
CA LYS A 56 -9.27 -6.10 13.06
C LYS A 56 -9.06 -6.05 14.56
N LYS A 57 -8.29 -5.08 15.04
CA LYS A 57 -7.96 -4.92 16.46
C LYS A 57 -9.16 -4.43 17.28
N ASN A 58 -9.87 -3.41 16.80
CA ASN A 58 -10.80 -2.64 17.62
C ASN A 58 -12.27 -2.85 17.24
N CYS A 59 -12.57 -3.01 15.95
CA CYS A 59 -13.95 -3.07 15.44
C CYS A 59 -14.43 -4.52 15.37
N ASN A 60 -13.57 -5.44 14.94
CA ASN A 60 -13.93 -6.84 14.66
C ASN A 60 -14.41 -7.59 15.91
N VAL A 61 -14.08 -7.15 17.11
CA VAL A 61 -14.57 -7.75 18.37
C VAL A 61 -16.11 -7.75 18.41
N CYS A 62 -16.74 -6.66 17.97
CA CYS A 62 -18.20 -6.55 17.88
C CYS A 62 -18.72 -6.78 16.46
N HIS A 63 -17.85 -6.60 15.46
CA HIS A 63 -18.21 -6.65 14.04
C HIS A 63 -17.84 -7.98 13.33
N SER A 64 -17.55 -9.07 14.05
CA SER A 64 -17.17 -10.39 13.48
C SER A 64 -18.27 -11.46 13.47
N THR A 65 -19.40 -11.28 14.17
CA THR A 65 -20.35 -12.38 14.39
C THR A 65 -21.18 -12.69 13.13
N LYS A 66 -21.26 -14.00 12.82
CA LYS A 66 -21.75 -14.66 11.59
C LYS A 66 -23.14 -14.25 11.05
N THR A 67 -23.89 -13.39 11.72
CA THR A 67 -25.24 -13.02 11.32
C THR A 67 -25.36 -11.66 10.63
N GLN A 68 -24.30 -10.80 10.60
CA GLN A 68 -24.54 -9.40 10.19
C GLN A 68 -23.49 -8.64 9.35
N LEU A 69 -22.27 -9.13 9.08
CA LEU A 69 -21.17 -8.14 8.92
C LEU A 69 -20.27 -8.12 7.68
N HIS A 70 -20.42 -8.98 6.68
CA HIS A 70 -19.67 -8.78 5.43
C HIS A 70 -20.38 -7.88 4.42
N TYR A 71 -21.71 -7.80 4.44
CA TYR A 71 -22.48 -7.04 3.44
C TYR A 71 -22.81 -5.59 3.84
N LYS A 72 -22.64 -5.18 5.11
CA LYS A 72 -23.17 -3.89 5.59
C LYS A 72 -22.20 -2.71 5.55
N PHE A 73 -20.89 -2.95 5.46
CA PHE A 73 -19.91 -1.86 5.37
C PHE A 73 -19.55 -1.43 3.94
N ALA A 74 -19.87 -2.26 2.94
CA ALA A 74 -19.70 -1.86 1.55
C ALA A 74 -20.45 -0.54 1.27
N GLY A 75 -19.71 0.48 0.82
CA GLY A 75 -20.23 1.82 0.55
C GLY A 75 -20.74 2.57 1.78
N ILE A 76 -20.32 2.22 3.01
CA ILE A 76 -20.79 2.93 4.21
C ILE A 76 -20.33 4.38 4.24
N VAL A 77 -19.11 4.63 3.73
CA VAL A 77 -18.54 5.98 3.62
C VAL A 77 -19.37 6.84 2.67
N ASP A 78 -19.82 6.28 1.55
CA ASP A 78 -20.65 7.00 0.58
C ASP A 78 -22.08 7.22 1.09
N ARG A 79 -22.62 6.24 1.82
CA ARG A 79 -24.00 6.29 2.33
C ARG A 79 -24.19 7.32 3.45
N LEU A 80 -23.24 7.40 4.38
CA LEU A 80 -23.35 8.27 5.56
C LEU A 80 -22.55 9.58 5.42
N GLY A 81 -21.60 9.60 4.49
CA GLY A 81 -20.61 10.66 4.40
C GLY A 81 -19.48 10.48 5.43
N GLU A 82 -18.28 10.81 4.99
CA GLU A 82 -17.06 10.64 5.78
C GLU A 82 -17.11 11.39 7.14
N ASN A 83 -17.59 12.65 7.14
CA ASN A 83 -17.64 13.46 8.36
C ASN A 83 -18.54 12.84 9.43
N TYR A 84 -19.72 12.36 9.04
CA TYR A 84 -20.64 11.71 9.97
C TYR A 84 -20.04 10.41 10.49
N LEU A 85 -19.46 9.59 9.62
CA LEU A 85 -18.84 8.32 10.03
C LEU A 85 -17.68 8.52 11.01
N ARG A 86 -16.85 9.55 10.78
CA ARG A 86 -15.78 9.95 11.71
C ARG A 86 -16.33 10.36 13.08
N LEU A 87 -17.39 11.17 13.11
CA LEU A 87 -18.07 11.55 14.34
C LEU A 87 -18.67 10.33 15.04
N TYR A 88 -19.33 9.45 14.30
CA TYR A 88 -19.93 8.24 14.85
C TYR A 88 -18.88 7.32 15.47
N ILE A 89 -17.73 7.10 14.84
CA ILE A 89 -16.66 6.24 15.38
C ILE A 89 -16.04 6.81 16.67
N THR A 90 -15.95 8.14 16.78
CA THR A 90 -15.17 8.80 17.85
C THR A 90 -16.00 9.41 18.97
N ARG A 91 -17.29 9.66 18.72
CA ARG A 91 -18.21 10.44 19.57
C ARG A 91 -19.68 9.99 19.40
N GLN A 92 -19.95 8.69 19.29
CA GLN A 92 -21.34 8.20 19.18
C GLN A 92 -22.20 8.65 20.37
N ASP A 93 -21.61 8.72 21.57
CA ASP A 93 -22.32 9.19 22.77
C ASP A 93 -22.96 10.57 22.55
N SER A 94 -22.22 11.49 21.96
CA SER A 94 -22.61 12.86 21.68
C SER A 94 -23.77 12.88 20.70
N LEU A 95 -23.73 12.03 19.66
CA LEU A 95 -24.84 11.86 18.72
C LEU A 95 -26.09 11.31 19.41
N THR A 96 -25.95 10.33 20.30
CA THR A 96 -27.10 9.79 21.05
C THR A 96 -27.67 10.80 22.05
N ASN A 97 -26.82 11.62 22.68
CA ASN A 97 -27.23 12.64 23.66
C ASN A 97 -28.08 13.74 23.00
N ILE A 98 -27.72 14.15 21.78
CA ILE A 98 -28.52 15.11 21.01
C ILE A 98 -29.69 14.47 20.29
N LYS A 99 -29.93 13.17 20.50
CA LYS A 99 -30.98 12.37 19.85
C LYS A 99 -30.89 12.39 18.33
N ASP A 100 -29.68 12.29 17.78
CA ASP A 100 -29.47 12.14 16.34
C ASP A 100 -30.32 10.97 15.79
N PRO A 101 -31.20 11.19 14.78
CA PRO A 101 -32.17 10.20 14.36
C PRO A 101 -31.55 8.88 13.94
N TYR A 102 -30.44 8.92 13.20
CA TYR A 102 -29.77 7.71 12.71
C TYR A 102 -29.08 6.96 13.86
N ALA A 103 -28.35 7.66 14.73
CA ALA A 103 -27.72 7.04 15.89
C ALA A 103 -28.74 6.40 16.84
N MET A 104 -29.88 7.06 17.06
CA MET A 104 -30.97 6.52 17.88
C MET A 104 -31.64 5.31 17.23
N GLN A 105 -31.87 5.33 15.91
CA GLN A 105 -32.40 4.18 15.17
C GLN A 105 -31.46 2.98 15.30
N LEU A 106 -30.16 3.16 15.10
CA LEU A 106 -29.17 2.08 15.24
C LEU A 106 -29.13 1.53 16.67
N LYS A 107 -29.16 2.41 17.68
CA LYS A 107 -29.18 2.01 19.09
C LYS A 107 -30.38 1.12 19.39
N GLU A 108 -31.55 1.43 18.83
CA GLU A 108 -32.78 0.67 19.04
C GLU A 108 -32.78 -0.65 18.27
N VAL A 109 -32.38 -0.64 16.99
CA VAL A 109 -32.36 -1.84 16.13
C VAL A 109 -31.35 -2.88 16.62
N TYR A 110 -30.16 -2.45 17.02
CA TYR A 110 -29.08 -3.34 17.44
C TYR A 110 -28.99 -3.49 18.96
N LYS A 111 -29.91 -2.88 19.72
CA LYS A 111 -29.95 -2.89 21.19
C LYS A 111 -28.56 -2.62 21.78
N MET A 112 -27.92 -1.57 21.27
CA MET A 112 -26.51 -1.29 21.56
C MET A 112 -26.34 -0.87 23.03
N ALA A 113 -25.70 -1.74 23.82
CA ALA A 113 -25.30 -1.41 25.18
C ALA A 113 -24.08 -0.48 25.21
N ASN A 114 -23.22 -0.57 24.19
CA ASN A 114 -21.97 0.19 24.07
C ASN A 114 -22.06 1.25 22.97
N SER A 115 -21.23 2.29 23.08
CA SER A 115 -21.09 3.35 22.08
C SER A 115 -19.66 3.41 21.55
N HIS A 116 -19.51 3.70 20.26
CA HIS A 116 -18.22 3.99 19.65
C HIS A 116 -17.71 5.34 20.17
N ASN A 117 -16.60 5.32 20.90
CA ASN A 117 -15.97 6.53 21.45
C ASN A 117 -14.44 6.46 21.36
N PHE A 118 -13.95 5.90 20.26
CA PHE A 118 -12.52 5.63 20.07
C PHE A 118 -11.70 6.92 20.05
N LYS A 119 -10.50 6.86 20.66
CA LYS A 119 -9.54 7.98 20.74
C LYS A 119 -8.41 7.76 19.73
N TYR A 120 -8.74 7.82 18.45
CA TYR A 120 -7.76 7.71 17.37
C TYR A 120 -7.08 9.05 17.11
N SER A 121 -5.80 9.00 16.75
CA SER A 121 -5.15 10.10 16.06
C SER A 121 -5.83 10.38 14.72
N LYS A 122 -5.62 11.58 14.18
CA LYS A 122 -6.13 11.94 12.84
C LYS A 122 -5.72 10.89 11.80
N LYS A 123 -4.46 10.46 11.84
CA LYS A 123 -3.90 9.51 10.89
C LYS A 123 -4.52 8.12 11.01
N GLU A 124 -4.71 7.61 12.21
CA GLU A 124 -5.37 6.31 12.41
C GLU A 124 -6.82 6.31 11.91
N LEU A 125 -7.53 7.42 12.13
CA LEU A 125 -8.88 7.59 11.63
C LEU A 125 -8.91 7.74 10.10
N ASP A 126 -7.95 8.47 9.50
CA ASP A 126 -7.81 8.58 8.05
C ASP A 126 -7.54 7.21 7.40
N ASP A 127 -6.60 6.44 7.97
CA ASP A 127 -6.27 5.10 7.51
C ASP A 127 -7.49 4.15 7.65
N LEU A 128 -8.24 4.25 8.76
CA LEU A 128 -9.46 3.46 8.97
C LEU A 128 -10.58 3.81 7.98
N ILE A 129 -10.81 5.10 7.71
CA ILE A 129 -11.78 5.55 6.71
C ILE A 129 -11.38 5.07 5.32
N ALA A 130 -10.09 5.13 4.97
CA ALA A 130 -9.59 4.62 3.69
C ALA A 130 -9.85 3.12 3.52
N TYR A 131 -9.77 2.32 4.59
CA TYR A 131 -10.13 0.91 4.57
C TYR A 131 -11.64 0.65 4.46
N LEU A 132 -12.48 1.55 4.96
CA LEU A 132 -13.94 1.43 4.92
C LEU A 132 -14.57 1.91 3.60
N ARG A 133 -13.78 2.52 2.71
CA ARG A 133 -14.17 2.86 1.34
C ARG A 133 -14.15 1.60 0.48
#